data_AF-A0A1W9Q484-F1
#
_entry.id   AF-A0A1W9Q484-F1
#
_cell.length_a   1.000
_cell.length_b   1.000
_cell.length_c   1.000
_cell.angle_alpha   90.00
_cell.angle_beta   90.00
_cell.angle_gamma   90.00
#
_symmetry.space_group_name_H-M   'P 1'
#
loop_
_entity.id
_entity.type
_entity.pdbx_description
1 polymer ?
#
loop_
_entity_poly.entity_id
_entity_poly.type
_entity_poly.pdbx_seq_one_letter_code
_entity_poly.pdbx_strand_id
1 'polypeptide(L)'
;MANVISAANINADDVREIMDTDLSDARINAFINLAYRMIQRIDGELGDCGGDDTFDAIHVLVTCHLITSNEQVVATEKIGDTSVTYHAAAKGTGLNATFYGQQAIDMDCSGMLSSANKPKVSLEAVTYSDF
;
A
#
# COMPACT_ATOMS: atom_id res chain seq x y z
N MET A 1 -22.28 -5.10 -6.88
CA MET A 1 -21.01 -4.42 -7.20
C MET A 1 -20.42 -3.93 -5.88
N ALA A 2 -19.09 -3.86 -5.75
CA ALA A 2 -18.48 -3.36 -4.52
C ALA A 2 -18.58 -1.82 -4.48
N ASN A 3 -19.17 -1.30 -3.40
CA ASN A 3 -19.14 0.12 -3.09
C ASN A 3 -17.94 0.39 -2.18
N VAL A 4 -17.40 1.60 -2.26
CA VAL A 4 -16.39 2.07 -1.31
C VAL A 4 -17.02 2.09 0.09
N ILE A 5 -16.27 1.62 1.10
CA ILE A 5 -16.69 1.73 2.50
C ILE A 5 -16.82 3.21 2.90
N SER A 6 -17.80 3.55 3.74
CA SER A 6 -18.08 4.94 4.12
C SER A 6 -16.96 5.64 4.91
N ALA A 7 -15.98 4.89 5.40
CA ALA A 7 -14.84 5.40 6.16
C ALA A 7 -13.61 5.68 5.28
N ALA A 8 -13.64 5.28 4.01
CA ALA A 8 -12.60 5.66 3.05
C ALA A 8 -13.00 6.97 2.38
N ASN A 9 -12.12 7.96 2.44
CA ASN A 9 -12.32 9.27 1.79
C ASN A 9 -11.83 9.30 0.33
N ILE A 10 -11.32 8.18 -0.18
CA ILE A 10 -10.82 8.05 -1.55
C ILE A 10 -11.81 7.28 -2.44
N ASN A 11 -11.73 7.49 -3.75
CA ASN A 11 -12.55 6.86 -4.77
C ASN A 11 -11.72 6.33 -5.95
N ALA A 12 -12.40 5.76 -6.96
CA ALA A 12 -11.73 5.14 -8.10
C ALA A 12 -10.99 6.13 -9.00
N ASP A 13 -11.42 7.40 -9.05
CA ASP A 13 -10.77 8.45 -9.85
C ASP A 13 -9.44 8.88 -9.22
N ASP A 14 -9.35 8.95 -7.88
CA ASP A 14 -8.10 9.25 -7.17
C ASP A 14 -7.01 8.21 -7.46
N VAL A 15 -7.41 6.94 -7.60
CA VAL A 15 -6.50 5.85 -7.99
C VAL A 15 -6.04 6.03 -9.45
N ARG A 16 -6.95 6.43 -10.35
CA ARG A 16 -6.64 6.65 -11.76
C ARG A 16 -5.81 7.90 -12.04
N GLU A 17 -5.82 8.87 -11.12
CA GLU A 17 -4.91 10.01 -11.18
C GLU A 17 -3.45 9.58 -10.99
N ILE A 18 -3.23 8.50 -10.23
CA ILE A 18 -1.89 8.00 -9.90
C ILE A 18 -1.45 6.85 -10.82
N MET A 19 -2.36 5.97 -11.23
CA MET A 19 -2.02 4.81 -12.06
C MET A 19 -2.95 4.65 -13.26
N ASP A 20 -2.36 4.28 -14.39
CA ASP A 20 -3.12 3.87 -15.57
C ASP A 20 -3.59 2.41 -15.40
N THR A 21 -4.89 2.18 -15.48
CA THR A 21 -5.51 0.85 -15.33
C THR A 21 -6.86 0.77 -16.04
N ASP A 22 -7.08 -0.36 -16.71
CA ASP A 22 -8.36 -0.67 -17.39
C ASP A 22 -9.40 -1.32 -16.46
N LEU A 23 -9.10 -1.41 -15.15
CA LEU A 23 -10.03 -1.99 -14.18
C LEU A 23 -11.31 -1.14 -14.07
N SER A 24 -12.44 -1.84 -13.94
CA SER A 24 -13.72 -1.19 -13.67
C SER A 24 -13.77 -0.60 -12.25
N ASP A 25 -14.59 0.42 -12.05
CA ASP A 25 -14.76 1.06 -10.73
C ASP A 25 -15.10 0.04 -9.64
N ALA A 26 -15.96 -0.93 -9.94
CA ALA A 26 -16.33 -1.98 -9.01
C ALA A 26 -15.13 -2.85 -8.57
N ARG A 27 -14.12 -3.01 -9.43
CA ARG A 27 -12.87 -3.71 -9.09
C ARG A 27 -11.95 -2.81 -8.29
N ILE A 28 -11.77 -1.56 -8.69
CA ILE A 28 -10.95 -0.59 -7.96
C ILE A 28 -11.50 -0.40 -6.53
N ASN A 29 -12.82 -0.24 -6.37
CA ASN A 29 -13.47 -0.14 -5.06
C ASN A 29 -13.21 -1.36 -4.16
N ALA A 30 -13.12 -2.57 -4.74
CA ALA A 30 -12.77 -3.76 -3.97
C ALA A 30 -11.33 -3.69 -3.44
N PHE A 31 -10.39 -3.15 -4.24
CA PHE A 31 -9.01 -2.92 -3.81
C PHE A 31 -8.91 -1.79 -2.79
N ILE A 32 -9.64 -0.69 -2.96
CA ILE A 32 -9.73 0.40 -1.95
C ILE A 32 -10.17 -0.18 -0.61
N ASN A 33 -11.23 -0.99 -0.59
CA ASN A 33 -11.74 -1.60 0.64
C ASN A 33 -10.72 -2.56 1.28
N LEU A 34 -9.95 -3.29 0.46
CA LEU A 34 -8.90 -4.18 0.95
C LEU A 34 -7.73 -3.39 1.53
N ALA A 35 -7.27 -2.35 0.82
CA ALA A 35 -6.21 -1.46 1.26
C ALA A 35 -6.57 -0.80 2.59
N TYR A 36 -7.80 -0.28 2.73
CA TYR A 36 -8.25 0.32 3.98
C TYR A 36 -8.13 -0.64 5.16
N ARG A 37 -8.58 -1.89 5.00
CA ARG A 37 -8.48 -2.90 6.07
C ARG A 37 -7.03 -3.21 6.45
N MET A 38 -6.08 -3.03 5.55
CA MET A 38 -4.66 -3.23 5.83
C MET A 38 -4.07 -2.06 6.62
N ILE A 39 -4.50 -0.83 6.33
CA ILE A 39 -3.93 0.40 6.90
C ILE A 39 -4.77 1.02 8.03
N GLN A 40 -6.01 0.59 8.28
CA GLN A 40 -6.88 1.19 9.29
C GLN A 40 -6.28 1.26 10.71
N ARG A 41 -5.23 0.47 10.99
CA ARG A 41 -4.52 0.47 12.27
C ARG A 41 -3.54 1.65 12.45
N ILE A 42 -3.21 2.35 11.37
CA ILE A 42 -2.36 3.55 11.38
C ILE A 42 -3.19 4.83 11.36
N ASP A 43 -4.51 4.70 11.26
CA ASP A 43 -5.44 5.82 11.36
C ASP A 43 -5.32 6.49 12.74
N GLY A 44 -5.22 7.83 12.75
CA GLY A 44 -4.96 8.64 13.93
C GLY A 44 -3.50 8.66 14.44
N GLU A 45 -2.62 7.81 13.92
CA GLU A 45 -1.19 7.77 14.33
C GLU A 45 -0.31 8.70 13.47
N LEU A 46 -0.89 9.32 12.44
CA LEU A 46 -0.18 10.16 11.47
C LEU A 46 -0.28 11.68 11.74
N GLY A 47 -0.80 12.08 12.91
CA GLY A 47 -1.05 13.49 13.23
C GLY A 47 0.16 14.42 13.03
N ASP A 48 1.35 13.96 13.43
CA ASP A 48 2.60 14.73 13.28
C ASP A 48 3.20 14.69 11.86
N CYS A 49 2.63 13.90 10.96
CA CYS A 49 3.12 13.73 9.59
C CYS A 49 2.08 14.04 8.51
N GLY A 50 1.13 14.92 8.81
CA GLY A 50 0.14 15.41 7.85
C GLY A 50 -1.27 14.85 8.05
N GLY A 51 -1.47 14.01 9.08
CA GLY A 51 -2.79 13.56 9.52
C GLY A 51 -3.57 12.84 8.42
N ASP A 52 -4.86 13.18 8.31
CA ASP A 52 -5.82 12.52 7.41
C ASP A 52 -5.39 12.60 5.94
N ASP A 53 -4.81 13.73 5.49
CA ASP A 53 -4.33 13.87 4.11
C ASP A 53 -3.24 12.84 3.76
N THR A 54 -2.37 12.55 4.75
CA THR A 54 -1.30 11.55 4.57
C THR A 54 -1.86 10.14 4.65
N PHE A 55 -2.86 9.90 5.50
CA PHE A 55 -3.58 8.64 5.53
C PHE A 55 -4.24 8.33 4.18
N ASP A 56 -4.92 9.30 3.58
CA ASP A 56 -5.59 9.16 2.29
C ASP A 56 -4.58 8.92 1.16
N ALA A 57 -3.44 9.64 1.15
CA ALA A 57 -2.37 9.42 0.19
C ALA A 57 -1.76 8.00 0.30
N ILE A 58 -1.51 7.52 1.53
CA ILE A 58 -1.07 6.14 1.79
C ILE A 58 -2.13 5.16 1.30
N HIS A 59 -3.42 5.44 1.51
CA HIS A 59 -4.51 4.59 1.07
C HIS A 59 -4.54 4.42 -0.44
N VAL A 60 -4.36 5.50 -1.20
CA VAL A 60 -4.26 5.44 -2.67
C VAL A 60 -3.05 4.60 -3.08
N LEU A 61 -1.87 4.84 -2.51
CA LEU A 61 -0.66 4.11 -2.88
C LEU A 61 -0.73 2.62 -2.54
N VAL A 62 -1.29 2.24 -1.39
CA VAL A 62 -1.51 0.83 -1.05
C VAL A 62 -2.53 0.19 -1.98
N THR A 63 -3.56 0.94 -2.41
CA THR A 63 -4.50 0.49 -3.45
C THR A 63 -3.75 0.21 -4.76
N CYS A 64 -2.92 1.14 -5.23
CA CYS A 64 -2.13 0.98 -6.45
C CYS A 64 -1.14 -0.19 -6.34
N HIS A 65 -0.53 -0.38 -5.17
CA HIS A 65 0.33 -1.53 -4.88
C HIS A 65 -0.42 -2.86 -5.06
N LEU A 66 -1.63 -2.97 -4.52
CA LEU A 66 -2.44 -4.18 -4.62
C LEU A 66 -2.88 -4.47 -6.05
N ILE A 67 -3.28 -3.44 -6.81
CA ILE A 67 -3.62 -3.57 -8.23
C ILE A 67 -2.40 -4.04 -9.03
N THR A 68 -1.27 -3.36 -8.88
CA THR A 68 -0.01 -3.71 -9.57
C THR A 68 0.48 -5.12 -9.21
N SER A 69 0.27 -5.55 -7.97
CA SER A 69 0.65 -6.90 -7.52
C SER A 69 -0.32 -7.97 -8.02
N ASN A 70 -1.56 -7.61 -8.34
CA ASN A 70 -2.58 -8.52 -8.86
C ASN A 70 -2.51 -8.67 -10.38
N GLU A 71 -2.24 -7.58 -11.09
CA GLU A 71 -2.07 -7.58 -12.54
C GLU A 71 -0.73 -8.24 -12.90
N GLN A 72 -0.81 -9.44 -13.48
CA GLN A 72 0.37 -10.11 -14.03
C GLN A 72 0.82 -9.36 -15.29
N VAL A 73 1.81 -8.49 -15.16
CA VAL A 73 2.44 -7.85 -16.32
C VAL A 73 3.23 -8.92 -17.08
N VAL A 74 2.92 -9.12 -18.37
CA VAL A 74 3.67 -10.03 -19.25
C VAL A 74 5.12 -9.55 -19.30
N ALA A 75 6.02 -10.33 -18.71
CA ALA A 75 7.41 -9.90 -18.49
C ALA A 75 8.25 -9.81 -19.77
N THR A 76 7.79 -10.36 -20.88
CA THR A 76 8.47 -10.26 -22.18
C THR A 76 7.47 -10.50 -23.30
N GLU A 77 7.29 -9.50 -24.17
CA GLU A 77 6.64 -9.66 -25.46
C GLU A 77 7.64 -9.24 -26.54
N LYS A 78 8.09 -10.20 -27.36
CA LYS A 78 9.06 -9.94 -28.42
C LYS A 78 8.32 -9.69 -29.72
N ILE A 79 8.25 -8.44 -30.18
CA ILE A 79 7.69 -8.06 -31.48
C ILE A 79 8.85 -7.64 -32.39
N GLY A 80 9.35 -8.58 -33.20
CA GLY A 80 10.46 -8.33 -34.13
C GLY A 80 11.79 -8.04 -33.42
N ASP A 81 12.48 -6.96 -33.83
CA ASP A 81 13.78 -6.51 -33.30
C ASP A 81 13.67 -5.43 -32.20
N THR A 82 12.45 -4.98 -31.84
CA THR A 82 12.24 -3.97 -30.80
C THR A 82 11.98 -4.66 -29.46
N SER A 83 12.82 -4.33 -28.48
CA SER A 83 12.72 -4.81 -27.11
C SER A 83 12.16 -3.70 -26.23
N VAL A 84 10.95 -3.86 -25.72
CA VAL A 84 10.43 -2.99 -24.65
C VAL A 84 10.52 -3.78 -23.35
N THR A 85 11.38 -3.32 -22.44
CA THR A 85 11.50 -3.90 -21.10
C THR A 85 10.53 -3.18 -20.18
N TYR A 86 9.35 -3.78 -19.94
CA TYR A 86 8.50 -3.34 -18.83
C TYR A 86 9.03 -3.96 -17.54
N HIS A 87 9.05 -3.18 -16.47
CA HIS A 87 9.70 -3.52 -15.20
C HIS A 87 9.28 -4.92 -14.73
N ALA A 88 10.26 -5.83 -14.67
CA ALA A 88 10.08 -7.18 -14.19
C ALA A 88 9.45 -7.18 -12.79
N ALA A 89 8.52 -8.11 -12.60
CA ALA A 89 7.82 -8.45 -11.36
C ALA A 89 8.51 -7.95 -10.09
N ALA A 90 7.74 -7.15 -9.37
CA ALA A 90 7.92 -6.70 -8.01
C ALA A 90 9.18 -7.24 -7.28
N LYS A 91 10.28 -6.48 -7.27
CA LYS A 91 11.52 -6.84 -6.56
C LYS A 91 11.38 -6.50 -5.08
N GLY A 92 11.01 -7.47 -4.25
CA GLY A 92 10.92 -7.30 -2.80
C GLY A 92 9.84 -8.17 -2.17
N THR A 93 9.63 -8.02 -0.86
CA THR A 93 8.57 -8.73 -0.12
C THR A 93 7.55 -7.75 0.46
N GLY A 94 6.27 -8.12 0.40
CA GLY A 94 5.17 -7.27 0.86
C GLY A 94 5.12 -5.93 0.14
N LEU A 95 4.90 -4.84 0.88
CA LEU A 95 4.84 -3.47 0.35
C LEU A 95 6.12 -3.04 -0.39
N ASN A 96 7.28 -3.60 -0.05
CA ASN A 96 8.53 -3.28 -0.76
C ASN A 96 8.58 -3.82 -2.19
N ALA A 97 7.64 -4.68 -2.59
CA ALA A 97 7.69 -5.33 -3.88
C ALA A 97 7.46 -4.34 -5.05
N THR A 98 6.67 -3.29 -4.85
CA THR A 98 6.34 -2.30 -5.91
C THR A 98 6.79 -0.90 -5.52
N PHE A 99 6.97 -0.01 -6.50
CA PHE A 99 7.23 1.41 -6.26
C PHE A 99 6.16 2.10 -5.38
N TYR A 100 4.87 1.82 -5.62
CA TYR A 100 3.77 2.40 -4.83
C TYR A 100 3.84 1.99 -3.36
N GLY A 101 4.07 0.71 -3.09
CA GLY A 101 4.20 0.22 -1.71
C GLY A 101 5.45 0.73 -0.98
N GLN A 102 6.56 1.00 -1.69
CA GLN A 102 7.74 1.66 -1.11
C GLN A 102 7.42 3.10 -0.72
N GLN A 103 6.78 3.87 -1.62
CA GLN A 103 6.35 5.23 -1.30
C GLN A 103 5.34 5.29 -0.13
N ALA A 104 4.43 4.31 -0.04
CA ALA A 104 3.51 4.22 1.09
C ALA A 104 4.26 4.03 2.42
N ILE A 105 5.34 3.24 2.43
CA ILE A 105 6.20 3.09 3.60
C ILE A 105 6.93 4.40 3.92
N ASP A 106 7.43 5.11 2.89
CA ASP A 106 8.19 6.34 3.08
C ASP A 106 7.34 7.48 3.65
N MET A 107 6.04 7.52 3.35
CA MET A 107 5.09 8.49 3.92
C MET A 107 4.61 8.11 5.33
N ASP A 108 4.70 6.84 5.71
CA ASP A 108 4.28 6.38 7.03
C ASP A 108 5.31 6.72 8.11
N CYS A 109 5.14 7.87 8.74
CA CYS A 109 6.02 8.31 9.82
C CYS A 109 5.91 7.44 11.10
N SER A 110 4.80 6.73 11.28
CA SER A 110 4.59 5.86 12.45
C SER A 110 5.47 4.61 12.41
N GLY A 111 5.93 4.23 11.21
CA GLY A 111 6.69 3.00 10.96
C GLY A 111 5.87 1.71 11.11
N MET A 112 4.55 1.81 11.27
CA MET A 112 3.64 0.68 11.46
C MET A 112 3.43 -0.15 10.17
N LEU A 113 3.58 0.46 8.99
CA LEU A 113 3.58 -0.26 7.70
C LEU A 113 4.87 -1.06 7.52
N SER A 114 6.03 -0.49 7.89
CA SER A 114 7.32 -1.18 7.82
C SER A 114 7.42 -2.34 8.82
N SER A 115 6.78 -2.21 9.99
CA SER A 115 6.76 -3.24 11.03
C SER A 115 5.67 -4.30 10.85
N ALA A 116 4.74 -4.12 9.89
CA ALA A 116 3.65 -5.06 9.58
C ALA A 116 4.07 -6.53 9.47
N ASN A 117 5.27 -6.75 8.88
CA ASN A 117 5.80 -8.06 8.57
C ASN A 117 6.92 -8.49 9.54
N LYS A 118 7.17 -7.72 10.60
CA LYS A 118 8.23 -8.00 11.58
C LYS A 118 7.61 -8.59 12.85
N PRO A 119 8.22 -9.63 13.46
CA PRO A 119 7.76 -10.15 14.74
C PRO A 119 7.82 -9.06 15.81
N LYS A 120 6.74 -8.94 16.60
CA LYS A 120 6.65 -7.99 17.71
C LYS A 120 7.56 -8.46 18.85
N VAL A 121 8.45 -7.59 19.31
CA VAL A 121 9.27 -7.81 20.51
C VAL A 121 8.76 -6.89 21.62
N SER A 122 8.47 -7.45 22.79
CA SER A 122 8.18 -6.69 24.01
C SER A 122 9.35 -6.80 24.96
N LEU A 123 9.91 -5.66 25.37
CA LEU A 123 10.91 -5.59 26.42
C LEU A 123 10.23 -5.13 27.71
N GLU A 124 10.32 -5.93 28.76
CA GLU A 124 9.84 -5.57 30.09
C GLU A 124 11.06 -5.37 31.00
N ALA A 125 11.18 -4.18 31.59
CA ALA A 125 12.22 -3.89 32.55
C ALA A 125 11.79 -4.41 33.93
N VAL A 126 12.39 -5.53 34.36
CA VAL A 126 12.22 -6.01 35.73
C VAL A 126 13.25 -5.32 36.61
N THR A 127 12.80 -4.39 37.45
CA THR A 127 13.63 -3.83 38.51
C THR A 127 13.83 -4.88 39.60
N TYR A 128 15.07 -5.32 39.79
CA TYR A 128 15.45 -6.08 40.98
C TYR A 128 15.47 -5.13 42.18
N SER A 129 14.54 -5.31 43.12
CA SER A 129 14.66 -4.74 44.45
C SER A 129 15.46 -5.72 45.31
N ASP A 130 16.68 -5.34 45.65
CA ASP A 130 17.62 -6.13 46.45
C ASP A 130 17.10 -6.47 47.86
N PHE A 131 17.65 -7.57 48.38
CA PHE A 131 17.42 -8.26 49.67
C PHE A 131 17.50 -7.38 50.93
#